data_AF-A0A0A0ED89-F1
#
_entry.id   AF-A0A0A0ED89-F1
#
_cell.length_a   1.000
_cell.length_b   1.000
_cell.length_c   1.000
_cell.angle_alpha   90.00
_cell.angle_beta   90.00
_cell.angle_gamma   90.00
#
_symmetry.space_group_name_H-M   'P 1'
#
loop_
_entity.id
_entity.type
_entity.pdbx_description
1 polymer ?
#
loop_
_entity_poly.entity_id
_entity_poly.type
_entity_poly.pdbx_seq_one_letter_code
_entity_poly.pdbx_strand_id
1 'polypeptide(L)'
;MSRLVGYLASLSWGGLAAVTLVGAIFRNPSLPAINYVMVAVFAAIGAFVAWRAAAIDQLLCGLPASKETRRARQVEFIASSAMLGLGAVCLTGASLRIWSEGAAVFG
;
A
#
# COMPACT_ATOMS: atom_id res chain seq x y z
N MET A 1 8.64 12.61 9.96
CA MET A 1 8.70 12.40 8.49
C MET A 1 8.57 10.93 8.09
N SER A 2 9.34 9.98 8.64
CA SER A 2 9.22 8.55 8.28
C SER A 2 7.82 7.97 8.52
N ARG A 3 7.19 8.26 9.67
CA ARG A 3 5.82 7.82 9.99
C ARG A 3 4.81 8.18 8.90
N LEU A 4 4.90 9.42 8.40
CA LEU A 4 3.93 9.97 7.46
C LEU A 4 4.03 9.26 6.10
N VAL A 5 5.25 8.96 5.63
CA VAL A 5 5.45 8.18 4.41
C VAL A 5 4.95 6.75 4.55
N GLY A 6 5.19 6.11 5.71
CA GLY A 6 4.64 4.78 6.01
C GLY A 6 3.10 4.75 5.97
N TYR A 7 2.44 5.75 6.55
CA TYR A 7 0.98 5.85 6.49
C TYR A 7 0.45 6.16 5.09
N LEU A 8 1.11 7.04 4.33
CA LEU A 8 0.74 7.28 2.94
C LEU A 8 0.89 6.02 2.09
N ALA A 9 1.94 5.23 2.31
CA ALA A 9 2.11 3.93 1.66
C ALA A 9 0.96 2.99 2.04
N SER A 10 0.62 2.87 3.32
CA SER A 10 -0.53 2.07 3.75
C SER A 10 -1.84 2.52 3.07
N LEU A 11 -2.09 3.83 2.99
CA LEU A 11 -3.26 4.38 2.31
C LEU A 11 -3.28 4.09 0.80
N SER A 12 -2.14 4.11 0.11
CA SER A 12 -2.12 3.78 -1.32
C SER A 12 -2.49 2.32 -1.57
N TRP A 13 -2.02 1.40 -0.73
CA TRP A 13 -2.39 -0.01 -0.78
C TRP A 13 -3.86 -0.26 -0.38
N GLY A 14 -4.36 0.47 0.62
CA GLY A 14 -5.79 0.43 0.98
C GLY A 14 -6.69 0.97 -0.14
N GLY A 15 -6.28 2.06 -0.79
CA GLY A 15 -6.94 2.60 -1.97
C GLY A 15 -6.96 1.59 -3.13
N LEU A 16 -5.85 0.89 -3.36
CA LEU A 16 -5.76 -0.15 -4.39
C LEU A 16 -6.69 -1.33 -4.09
N ALA A 17 -6.80 -1.73 -2.82
CA ALA A 17 -7.77 -2.74 -2.39
C ALA A 17 -9.21 -2.27 -2.68
N ALA A 18 -9.55 -1.03 -2.33
CA ALA A 18 -10.88 -0.46 -2.56
C ALA A 18 -11.23 -0.38 -4.06
N VAL A 19 -10.32 0.13 -4.88
CA VAL A 19 -10.51 0.22 -6.34
C VAL A 19 -10.66 -1.17 -6.95
N THR A 20 -9.87 -2.15 -6.53
CA THR A 20 -9.99 -3.54 -6.99
C THR A 20 -11.34 -4.14 -6.61
N LEU A 21 -11.84 -3.86 -5.40
CA LEU A 21 -13.15 -4.32 -4.93
C LEU A 21 -14.29 -3.68 -5.73
N VAL A 22 -14.22 -2.37 -5.99
CA VAL A 22 -15.19 -1.66 -6.83
C VAL A 22 -15.21 -2.24 -8.24
N GLY A 23 -14.04 -2.49 -8.84
CA GLY A 23 -13.94 -3.15 -10.15
C GLY A 23 -14.58 -4.53 -10.15
N ALA A 24 -14.38 -5.33 -9.09
CA ALA A 24 -14.94 -6.67 -8.96
C ALA A 24 -16.48 -6.68 -8.80
N ILE A 25 -17.04 -5.71 -8.08
CA ILE A 25 -18.48 -5.64 -7.80
C ILE A 25 -19.25 -5.06 -8.99
N PHE A 26 -18.74 -3.99 -9.60
CA PHE A 26 -19.51 -3.19 -10.56
C PHE A 26 -19.23 -3.52 -12.03
N ARG A 27 -18.15 -4.24 -12.37
CA ARG A 27 -17.74 -4.51 -13.76
C ARG A 27 -17.64 -6.01 -14.06
N ASN A 28 -17.87 -6.37 -15.32
CA ASN A 28 -18.12 -7.74 -15.78
C ASN A 28 -17.02 -8.74 -15.30
N PRO A 29 -17.35 -9.71 -14.43
CA PRO A 29 -16.35 -10.50 -13.72
C PRO A 29 -15.97 -11.73 -14.55
N SER A 30 -15.05 -11.57 -15.49
CA SER A 30 -14.44 -12.73 -16.15
C SER A 30 -13.70 -13.62 -15.14
N LEU A 31 -13.19 -13.05 -14.02
CA LEU A 31 -12.43 -13.74 -12.96
C LEU A 31 -12.69 -13.14 -11.56
N PRO A 32 -13.88 -13.35 -10.94
CA PRO A 32 -14.24 -12.73 -9.67
C PRO A 32 -13.33 -13.16 -8.51
N ALA A 33 -12.96 -14.45 -8.45
CA ALA A 33 -12.13 -14.99 -7.37
C ALA A 33 -10.75 -14.31 -7.30
N ILE A 34 -10.13 -14.02 -8.44
CA ILE A 34 -8.81 -13.38 -8.49
C ILE A 34 -8.89 -11.97 -7.91
N ASN A 35 -9.90 -11.19 -8.29
CA ASN A 35 -10.02 -9.82 -7.77
C ASN A 35 -10.23 -9.82 -6.25
N TYR A 36 -11.07 -10.69 -5.69
CA TYR A 36 -11.26 -10.78 -4.24
C TYR A 36 -9.99 -11.21 -3.48
N VAL A 37 -9.23 -12.17 -4.03
CA VAL A 37 -7.93 -12.55 -3.47
C VAL A 37 -6.98 -11.35 -3.48
N MET A 38 -6.91 -10.60 -4.59
CA MET A 38 -6.04 -9.43 -4.69
C MET A 38 -6.46 -8.30 -3.75
N VAL A 39 -7.77 -8.08 -3.53
CA VAL A 39 -8.29 -7.14 -2.51
C VAL A 39 -7.73 -7.50 -1.14
N ALA A 40 -7.80 -8.78 -0.76
CA ALA A 40 -7.29 -9.24 0.54
C ALA A 40 -5.77 -9.06 0.64
N VAL A 41 -5.03 -9.37 -0.43
CA VAL A 41 -3.57 -9.17 -0.50
C VAL A 41 -3.21 -7.70 -0.32
N PHE A 42 -3.86 -6.79 -1.04
CA PHE A 42 -3.56 -5.35 -0.95
C PHE A 42 -3.93 -4.77 0.42
N ALA A 43 -5.07 -5.18 0.99
CA ALA A 43 -5.44 -4.80 2.35
C ALA A 43 -4.40 -5.29 3.37
N ALA A 44 -3.92 -6.53 3.23
CA ALA A 44 -2.89 -7.10 4.09
C ALA A 44 -1.55 -6.35 3.96
N ILE A 45 -1.14 -5.96 2.75
CA ILE A 45 0.06 -5.12 2.53
C ILE A 45 -0.13 -3.76 3.21
N GLY A 46 -1.28 -3.12 3.03
CA GLY A 46 -1.59 -1.84 3.66
C GLY A 46 -1.52 -1.90 5.18
N ALA A 47 -2.09 -2.95 5.78
CA ALA A 47 -2.03 -3.20 7.22
C ALA A 47 -0.59 -3.48 7.70
N PHE A 48 0.17 -4.30 6.97
CA PHE A 48 1.56 -4.62 7.28
C PHE A 48 2.44 -3.36 7.28
N VAL A 49 2.30 -2.49 6.28
CA VAL A 49 3.07 -1.25 6.19
C VAL A 49 2.73 -0.29 7.33
N ALA A 50 1.45 -0.15 7.69
CA ALA A 50 1.03 0.65 8.85
C ALA A 50 1.61 0.10 10.16
N TRP A 51 1.50 -1.20 10.38
CA TRP A 51 2.06 -1.87 11.56
C TRP A 51 3.58 -1.68 11.64
N ARG A 52 4.30 -1.90 10.54
CA ARG A 52 5.76 -1.74 10.48
C ARG A 52 6.18 -0.30 10.81
N ALA A 53 5.51 0.69 10.22
CA ALA A 53 5.78 2.10 10.47
C ALA A 53 5.57 2.47 11.95
N ALA A 54 4.51 1.95 12.58
CA ALA A 54 4.25 2.16 14.00
C ALA A 54 5.29 1.46 14.90
N ALA A 55 5.64 0.21 14.60
CA ALA A 55 6.57 -0.58 15.40
C ALA A 55 7.99 0.02 15.38
N ILE A 56 8.52 0.36 14.19
CA ILE A 56 9.85 0.96 14.05
C ILE A 56 9.91 2.31 14.78
N ASP A 57 8.84 3.07 14.68
CA ASP A 57 8.78 4.35 15.32
C ASP A 57 8.75 4.26 16.86
N GLN A 58 7.97 3.33 17.43
CA GLN A 58 8.00 3.03 18.86
C GLN A 58 9.39 2.61 19.32
N LEU A 59 10.05 1.71 18.57
CA LEU A 59 11.41 1.24 18.85
C LEU A 59 12.43 2.39 18.82
N LEU A 60 12.36 3.28 17.84
CA LEU A 60 13.35 4.34 17.64
C LEU A 60 13.09 5.60 18.47
N CYS A 61 11.93 5.74 19.09
CA CYS A 61 11.62 6.84 20.01
C CYS A 61 12.23 6.64 21.41
N GLY A 62 12.42 5.39 21.85
CA GLY A 62 13.02 5.08 23.15
C GLY A 62 14.56 5.05 23.16
N LEU A 63 15.20 5.15 22.00
CA LEU A 63 16.66 5.03 21.87
C LEU A 63 17.34 6.39 21.75
N PRO A 64 18.55 6.56 22.32
CA PRO A 64 19.33 7.78 22.15
C PRO A 64 19.67 8.02 20.67
N ALA A 65 19.82 9.30 20.31
CA ALA A 65 20.19 9.68 18.96
C ALA A 65 21.63 9.22 18.66
N SER A 66 21.77 8.22 17.81
CA SER A 66 23.03 7.61 17.42
C SER A 66 23.12 7.53 15.89
N LYS A 67 24.30 7.20 15.37
CA LYS A 67 24.47 6.97 13.92
C LYS A 67 23.66 5.76 13.46
N GLU A 68 23.52 4.72 14.30
CA GLU A 68 22.70 3.54 13.96
C GLU A 68 21.21 3.90 13.88
N THR A 69 20.67 4.63 14.86
CA THR A 69 19.24 5.01 14.83
C THR A 69 18.93 5.93 13.66
N ARG A 70 19.86 6.80 13.26
CA ARG A 70 19.72 7.63 12.05
C ARG A 70 19.70 6.79 10.76
N ARG A 71 20.60 5.81 10.63
CA ARG A 71 20.62 4.89 9.47
C ARG A 71 19.35 4.05 9.39
N ALA A 72 18.87 3.53 10.52
CA ALA A 72 17.61 2.78 10.57
C ALA A 72 16.42 3.64 10.09
N ARG A 73 16.32 4.90 10.50
CA ARG A 73 15.29 5.84 10.02
C ARG A 73 15.39 6.09 8.51
N GLN A 74 16.59 6.18 7.96
CA GLN A 74 16.80 6.37 6.51
C GLN A 74 16.37 5.14 5.71
N VAL A 75 16.75 3.94 6.15
CA VAL A 75 16.33 2.68 5.49
C VAL A 75 14.81 2.56 5.50
N GLU A 76 14.17 2.83 6.63
CA GLU A 76 12.71 2.77 6.72
C GLU A 76 12.02 3.82 5.84
N PHE A 77 12.61 5.01 5.73
CA PHE A 77 12.10 6.06 4.84
C PHE A 77 12.18 5.63 3.37
N ILE A 78 13.30 5.05 2.93
CA ILE A 78 13.49 4.55 1.57
C ILE A 78 12.51 3.41 1.27
N ALA A 79 12.42 2.44 2.19
CA ALA A 79 11.50 1.30 2.04
C ALA A 79 10.03 1.76 1.96
N SER A 80 9.62 2.71 2.81
CA SER A 80 8.27 3.27 2.78
C SER A 80 8.00 4.07 1.51
N SER A 81 8.98 4.82 1.02
CA SER A 81 8.87 5.59 -0.22
C SER A 81 8.74 4.69 -1.45
N ALA A 82 9.51 3.60 -1.50
CA ALA A 82 9.39 2.59 -2.56
C ALA A 82 8.01 1.92 -2.54
N MET A 83 7.51 1.53 -1.36
CA MET A 83 6.18 0.95 -1.21
C MET A 83 5.06 1.92 -1.59
N LEU A 84 5.20 3.21 -1.24
CA LEU A 84 4.27 4.26 -1.64
C LEU A 84 4.25 4.42 -3.17
N GLY A 85 5.43 4.54 -3.78
CA GLY A 85 5.56 4.72 -5.23
C GLY A 85 4.95 3.54 -5.99
N LEU A 86 5.26 2.31 -5.59
CA LEU A 86 4.69 1.11 -6.21
C LEU A 86 3.18 1.04 -6.03
N GLY A 87 2.67 1.27 -4.81
CA GLY A 87 1.23 1.32 -4.54
C GLY A 87 0.51 2.39 -5.35
N ALA A 88 1.10 3.59 -5.50
CA ALA A 88 0.53 4.68 -6.27
C ALA A 88 0.47 4.40 -7.78
N VAL A 89 1.54 3.81 -8.35
CA VAL A 89 1.59 3.40 -9.75
C VAL A 89 0.53 2.33 -10.02
N CYS A 90 0.46 1.30 -9.17
CA CYS A 90 -0.55 0.24 -9.29
C CYS A 90 -1.98 0.79 -9.14
N LEU A 91 -2.22 1.67 -8.16
CA LEU A 91 -3.52 2.31 -7.95
C LEU A 91 -3.94 3.14 -9.16
N THR A 92 -3.01 3.89 -9.74
CA THR A 92 -3.26 4.69 -10.95
C THR A 92 -3.64 3.78 -12.10
N GLY A 93 -2.89 2.72 -12.37
CA GLY A 93 -3.19 1.75 -13.43
C GLY A 93 -4.54 1.05 -13.23
N ALA A 94 -4.82 0.58 -12.01
CA ALA A 94 -6.09 -0.07 -11.66
C ALA A 94 -7.28 0.88 -11.83
N SER A 95 -7.12 2.14 -11.41
CA SER A 95 -8.15 3.17 -11.57
C SER A 95 -8.40 3.45 -13.05
N LEU A 96 -7.35 3.71 -13.83
CA LEU A 96 -7.47 3.94 -15.27
C LEU A 96 -8.21 2.79 -15.93
N ARG A 97 -7.83 1.54 -15.66
CA ARG A 97 -8.50 0.35 -16.24
C ARG A 97 -10.00 0.32 -15.94
N ILE A 98 -10.41 0.53 -14.69
CA ILE A 98 -11.84 0.53 -14.33
C ILE A 98 -12.60 1.68 -14.98
N TRP A 99 -12.01 2.88 -15.02
CA TRP A 99 -12.68 4.08 -15.50
C TRP A 99 -12.68 4.22 -17.02
N SER A 100 -11.63 3.79 -17.72
CA SER A 100 -11.53 3.89 -19.19
C SER A 100 -12.07 2.66 -19.92
N GLU A 101 -11.79 1.45 -19.43
CA GLU A 101 -12.18 0.20 -20.09
C GLU A 101 -13.47 -0.39 -19.51
N GLY A 102 -13.88 0.05 -18.31
CA GLY A 102 -15.03 -0.52 -17.63
C GLY A 102 -14.82 -2.01 -17.27
N ALA A 103 -13.56 -2.43 -17.13
CA ALA A 103 -13.18 -3.80 -16.83
C ALA A 103 -12.76 -3.95 -15.36
N ALA A 104 -12.80 -5.19 -14.86
CA ALA A 104 -12.18 -5.51 -13.58
C ALA A 104 -10.66 -5.24 -13.64
N VAL A 105 -10.04 -4.97 -12.49
CA VAL A 105 -8.59 -4.68 -12.42
C VAL A 105 -7.78 -5.88 -12.90
N PHE A 106 -8.20 -7.08 -12.51
CA PHE A 106 -7.63 -8.35 -12.94
C PHE A 106 -8.68 -9.13 -13.73
N GLY A 107 -8.33 -9.60 -14.92
CA GLY A 107 -9.26 -10.17 -15.91
C GLY A 107 -9.07 -9.50 -17.25
#